data_AF-A0A2R6EDU4-F1
#
_entry.id   AF-A0A2R6EDU4-F1
#
_cell.length_a   1.000
_cell.length_b   1.000
_cell.length_c   1.000
_cell.angle_alpha   90.00
_cell.angle_beta   90.00
_cell.angle_gamma   90.00
#
_symmetry.space_group_name_H-M   'P 1'
#
loop_
_entity.id
_entity.type
_entity.pdbx_description
1 polymer ?
#
loop_
_entity_poly.entity_id
_entity_poly.type
_entity_poly.pdbx_seq_one_letter_code
_entity_poly.pdbx_strand_id
1 'polypeptide(L)'
;GQYLRGGLQHSNSVDTVQVWANEYMGNRYWVILAPGNWEFELVEMKAPDSVWNPEASDYYLASAHEGYEGRTGYVEETAGAYYAARLGVLEPLQERDRQAKCLVLREVTDDYWAPVGVWQVREGVRHAFEGDHGEAETFRDALQALEPQLPISRTALRRKSNLVAGLQTALTDFCGQLDRAR
;
A
#
# COMPACT_ATOMS: atom_id res chain seq x y z
N GLY A 1 -14.38 -0.42 -9.89
CA GLY A 1 -13.78 -0.11 -8.58
C GLY A 1 -14.78 0.37 -7.53
N GLN A 2 -15.61 1.39 -7.82
CA GLN A 2 -16.60 1.91 -6.86
C GLN A 2 -17.65 0.86 -6.45
N TYR A 3 -18.14 0.05 -7.39
CA TYR A 3 -19.09 -1.04 -7.09
C TYR A 3 -18.51 -2.11 -6.14
N LEU A 4 -17.24 -2.48 -6.31
CA LEU A 4 -16.58 -3.47 -5.43
C LEU A 4 -16.41 -2.94 -4.01
N ARG A 5 -16.07 -1.66 -3.86
CA ARG A 5 -15.99 -1.02 -2.54
C ARG A 5 -17.35 -0.95 -1.85
N GLY A 6 -18.42 -0.63 -2.59
CA GLY A 6 -19.78 -0.59 -2.03
C GLY A 6 -20.21 -1.92 -1.44
N GLY A 7 -19.81 -3.05 -2.05
CA GLY A 7 -20.09 -4.39 -1.54
C GLY A 7 -19.36 -4.74 -0.24
N LEU A 8 -18.16 -4.20 -0.02
CA LEU A 8 -17.32 -4.53 1.14
C LEU A 8 -17.61 -3.72 2.39
N GLN A 9 -18.43 -2.66 2.33
CA GLN A 9 -18.69 -1.77 3.47
C GLN A 9 -19.30 -2.51 4.68
N HIS A 10 -19.96 -3.64 4.44
CA HIS A 10 -20.62 -4.46 5.46
C HIS A 10 -19.89 -5.78 5.75
N SER A 11 -18.81 -6.10 5.03
CA SER A 11 -18.02 -7.31 5.26
C SER A 11 -17.22 -7.18 6.55
N ASN A 12 -16.92 -8.30 7.21
CA ASN A 12 -16.00 -8.30 8.34
C ASN A 12 -14.58 -7.95 7.88
N SER A 13 -13.74 -7.42 8.77
CA SER A 13 -12.34 -7.21 8.42
C SER A 13 -11.57 -8.52 8.32
N VAL A 14 -10.40 -8.52 7.69
CA VAL A 14 -9.40 -9.57 7.90
C VAL A 14 -9.11 -9.76 9.39
N ASP A 15 -8.79 -10.99 9.78
CA ASP A 15 -8.62 -11.38 11.18
C ASP A 15 -7.22 -11.05 11.73
N THR A 16 -6.20 -11.09 10.87
CA THR A 16 -4.78 -10.89 11.19
C THR A 16 -4.15 -9.83 10.30
N VAL A 17 -2.98 -9.32 10.70
CA VAL A 17 -2.16 -8.48 9.81
C VAL A 17 -1.39 -9.40 8.88
N GLN A 18 -1.56 -9.22 7.57
CA GLN A 18 -1.00 -10.07 6.53
C GLN A 18 -0.02 -9.28 5.67
N VAL A 19 1.09 -9.91 5.29
CA VAL A 19 2.11 -9.36 4.41
C VAL A 19 2.25 -10.26 3.20
N TRP A 20 1.84 -9.75 2.05
CA TRP A 20 1.94 -10.41 0.75
C TRP A 20 3.07 -9.77 -0.05
N ALA A 21 3.78 -10.56 -0.86
CA ALA A 21 4.84 -10.05 -1.71
C ALA A 21 4.80 -10.70 -3.09
N ASN A 22 5.23 -9.96 -4.11
CA ASN A 22 5.38 -10.48 -5.45
C ASN A 22 6.42 -9.68 -6.24
N GLU A 23 7.06 -10.35 -7.20
CA GLU A 23 7.90 -9.71 -8.20
C GLU A 23 7.34 -9.99 -9.58
N TYR A 24 7.14 -8.94 -10.38
CA TYR A 24 6.53 -9.06 -11.69
C TYR A 24 7.05 -7.99 -12.64
N MET A 25 7.60 -8.42 -13.79
CA MET A 25 8.07 -7.53 -14.85
C MET A 25 8.96 -6.38 -14.33
N GLY A 26 10.01 -6.67 -13.55
CA GLY A 26 10.90 -5.61 -13.01
C GLY A 26 10.23 -4.69 -11.98
N ASN A 27 9.16 -5.16 -11.33
CA ASN A 27 8.52 -4.44 -10.23
C ASN A 27 8.46 -5.36 -9.02
N ARG A 28 8.66 -4.80 -7.84
CA ARG A 28 8.46 -5.50 -6.56
C ARG A 28 7.25 -4.92 -5.87
N TYR A 29 6.40 -5.80 -5.34
CA TYR A 29 5.17 -5.45 -4.66
C TYR A 29 5.20 -6.01 -3.25
N TRP A 30 4.83 -5.19 -2.29
CA TRP A 30 4.49 -5.62 -0.95
C TRP A 30 3.10 -5.09 -0.60
N VAL A 31 2.21 -5.96 -0.15
CA VAL A 31 0.84 -5.60 0.24
C VAL A 31 0.65 -5.95 1.71
N ILE A 32 0.40 -4.93 2.53
CA ILE A 32 0.02 -5.11 3.93
C ILE A 32 -1.49 -4.98 4.04
N LEU A 33 -2.15 -6.03 4.52
CA LEU A 33 -3.55 -5.96 4.97
C LEU A 33 -3.58 -5.93 6.49
N ALA A 34 -4.36 -5.03 7.07
CA ALA A 34 -4.60 -4.99 8.50
C ALA A 34 -6.11 -4.95 8.82
N PRO A 35 -6.52 -5.49 9.98
CA PRO A 35 -7.89 -5.39 10.46
C PRO A 35 -8.38 -3.94 10.53
N GLY A 36 -9.64 -3.73 10.16
CA GLY A 36 -10.28 -2.42 10.15
C GLY A 36 -11.11 -2.17 8.89
N ASN A 37 -11.80 -1.03 8.90
CA ASN A 37 -12.59 -0.59 7.74
C ASN A 37 -11.68 -0.27 6.55
N TRP A 38 -12.24 -0.38 5.34
CA TRP A 38 -11.51 -0.12 4.11
C TRP A 38 -10.81 1.24 4.11
N GLU A 39 -9.49 1.19 4.01
CA GLU A 39 -8.59 2.31 3.70
C GLU A 39 -7.58 1.76 2.69
N PHE A 40 -7.15 2.55 1.73
CA PHE A 40 -6.19 2.08 0.74
C PHE A 40 -5.15 3.15 0.44
N GLU A 41 -3.89 2.76 0.42
CA GLU A 41 -2.80 3.60 -0.03
C GLU A 41 -1.87 2.82 -0.97
N LEU A 42 -1.47 3.46 -2.06
CA LEU A 42 -0.35 3.03 -2.89
C LEU A 42 0.81 4.00 -2.67
N VAL A 43 1.98 3.48 -2.35
CA VAL A 43 3.25 4.22 -2.38
C VAL A 43 4.14 3.60 -3.44
N GLU A 44 4.62 4.43 -4.37
CA GLU A 44 5.54 4.03 -5.42
C GLU A 44 6.94 4.55 -5.14
N MET A 45 7.93 3.67 -5.29
CA MET A 45 9.36 3.93 -5.19
C MET A 45 9.97 3.70 -6.57
N LYS A 46 10.30 4.77 -7.28
CA LYS A 46 10.84 4.69 -8.65
C LYS A 46 12.36 4.77 -8.60
N ALA A 47 13.04 3.70 -9.00
CA ALA A 47 14.49 3.59 -8.97
C ALA A 47 15.17 4.70 -9.80
N PRO A 48 16.36 5.17 -9.37
CA PRO A 48 17.18 6.04 -10.21
C PRO A 48 17.45 5.39 -11.57
N ASP A 49 17.60 6.21 -12.62
CA ASP A 49 17.81 5.79 -14.01
C ASP A 49 16.69 4.94 -14.63
N SER A 50 15.58 4.71 -13.92
CA SER A 50 14.38 4.08 -14.50
C SER A 50 13.64 5.05 -15.43
N VAL A 51 12.80 4.50 -16.31
CA VAL A 51 11.94 5.26 -17.24
C VAL A 51 11.07 6.31 -16.53
N TRP A 52 10.81 6.13 -15.24
CA TRP A 52 9.93 6.99 -14.43
C TRP A 52 10.68 7.91 -13.46
N ASN A 53 12.01 7.86 -13.45
CA ASN A 53 12.89 8.72 -12.67
C ASN A 53 14.25 8.89 -13.39
N PRO A 54 14.25 9.40 -14.64
CA PRO A 54 15.46 9.52 -15.44
C PRO A 54 16.41 10.56 -14.82
N GLU A 55 17.72 10.29 -14.87
CA GLU A 55 18.78 11.22 -14.44
C GLU A 55 18.78 11.58 -12.94
N ALA A 56 18.13 10.77 -12.10
CA ALA A 56 18.11 10.97 -10.65
C ALA A 56 19.19 10.13 -9.95
N SER A 57 19.75 10.66 -8.86
CA SER A 57 20.69 9.93 -7.97
C SER A 57 19.99 9.06 -6.92
N ASP A 58 18.69 9.30 -6.70
CA ASP A 58 17.93 8.72 -5.60
C ASP A 58 16.52 8.32 -6.05
N TYR A 59 15.85 7.47 -5.27
CA TYR A 59 14.48 7.04 -5.52
C TYR A 59 13.48 8.19 -5.45
N TYR A 60 12.62 8.30 -6.47
CA TYR A 60 11.48 9.21 -6.44
C TYR A 60 10.26 8.53 -5.79
N LEU A 61 9.62 9.22 -4.84
CA LEU A 61 8.46 8.71 -4.11
C LEU A 61 7.16 9.38 -4.54
N ALA A 62 6.18 8.58 -4.93
CA ALA A 62 4.80 9.00 -5.18
C ALA A 62 3.84 8.27 -4.23
N SER A 63 2.75 8.92 -3.81
CA SER A 63 1.72 8.25 -3.00
C SER A 63 0.32 8.76 -3.35
N ALA A 64 -0.65 7.87 -3.28
CA ALA A 64 -2.06 8.16 -3.42
C ALA A 64 -2.84 7.28 -2.42
N HIS A 65 -3.79 7.88 -1.69
CA HIS A 65 -4.57 7.19 -0.66
C HIS A 65 -6.07 7.52 -0.71
N GLU A 66 -6.89 6.67 -0.12
CA GLU A 66 -8.30 6.91 0.21
C GLU A 66 -8.63 6.38 1.60
N GLY A 67 -9.46 7.12 2.33
CA GLY A 67 -10.02 6.68 3.61
C GLY A 67 -11.32 5.89 3.45
N TYR A 68 -11.98 5.65 4.57
CA TYR A 68 -13.27 4.94 4.63
C TYR A 68 -14.35 5.54 3.72
N GLU A 69 -14.43 6.87 3.65
CA GLU A 69 -15.39 7.60 2.79
C GLU A 69 -14.98 7.63 1.31
N GLY A 70 -13.76 7.19 1.01
CA GLY A 70 -13.17 7.22 -0.33
C GLY A 70 -12.47 8.53 -0.62
N ARG A 71 -12.14 8.73 -1.90
CA ARG A 71 -11.54 9.96 -2.39
C ARG A 71 -12.56 10.90 -3.01
N THR A 72 -12.37 12.18 -2.74
CA THR A 72 -13.07 13.31 -3.36
C THR A 72 -12.19 14.10 -4.34
N GLY A 73 -10.87 13.85 -4.38
CA GLY A 73 -9.90 14.59 -5.21
C GLY A 73 -9.21 13.73 -6.29
N TYR A 74 -9.05 14.33 -7.48
CA TYR A 74 -8.35 13.76 -8.64
C TYR A 74 -6.86 13.48 -8.32
N VAL A 75 -6.27 12.44 -8.92
CA VAL A 75 -4.84 12.12 -8.82
C VAL A 75 -4.19 12.55 -10.12
N GLU A 76 -3.22 13.46 -10.09
CA GLU A 76 -2.57 13.93 -11.33
C GLU A 76 -1.34 13.09 -11.73
N GLU A 77 -0.57 12.54 -10.77
CA GLU A 77 0.74 11.92 -11.07
C GLU A 77 0.75 10.37 -11.09
N THR A 78 -0.20 9.68 -10.44
CA THR A 78 -0.20 8.20 -10.29
C THR A 78 -1.56 7.53 -10.49
N ALA A 79 -2.52 8.25 -11.07
CA ALA A 79 -3.93 7.84 -11.10
C ALA A 79 -4.13 6.41 -11.62
N GLY A 80 -3.47 6.07 -12.72
CA GLY A 80 -3.63 4.77 -13.36
C GLY A 80 -3.06 3.61 -12.52
N ALA A 81 -1.84 3.74 -12.00
CA ALA A 81 -1.23 2.72 -11.14
C ALA A 81 -2.00 2.55 -9.83
N TYR A 82 -2.45 3.66 -9.24
CA TYR A 82 -3.31 3.66 -8.05
C TYR A 82 -4.59 2.85 -8.27
N TYR A 83 -5.37 3.16 -9.30
CA TYR A 83 -6.64 2.46 -9.54
C TYR A 83 -6.41 0.99 -9.94
N ALA A 84 -5.33 0.68 -10.64
CA ALA A 84 -4.96 -0.69 -10.99
C ALA A 84 -4.60 -1.52 -9.75
N ALA A 85 -3.71 -1.01 -8.89
CA ALA A 85 -3.34 -1.66 -7.63
C ALA A 85 -4.57 -1.82 -6.70
N ARG A 86 -5.37 -0.76 -6.57
CA ARG A 86 -6.61 -0.76 -5.79
C ARG A 86 -7.57 -1.85 -6.25
N LEU A 87 -7.74 -2.00 -7.56
CA LEU A 87 -8.59 -3.06 -8.11
C LEU A 87 -7.99 -4.45 -7.84
N GLY A 88 -6.68 -4.61 -7.98
CA GLY A 88 -5.98 -5.87 -7.69
C GLY A 88 -6.09 -6.32 -6.23
N VAL A 89 -6.22 -5.39 -5.27
CA VAL A 89 -6.50 -5.71 -3.86
C VAL A 89 -7.98 -6.00 -3.61
N LEU A 90 -8.88 -5.24 -4.22
CA LEU A 90 -10.32 -5.38 -3.96
C LEU A 90 -10.89 -6.71 -4.44
N GLU A 91 -10.36 -7.27 -5.53
CA GLU A 91 -10.79 -8.55 -6.09
C GLU A 91 -10.67 -9.71 -5.08
N PRO A 92 -9.48 -10.02 -4.52
CA PRO A 92 -9.34 -11.10 -3.54
C PRO A 92 -10.05 -10.81 -2.22
N LEU A 93 -10.17 -9.54 -1.80
CA LEU A 93 -10.95 -9.18 -0.62
C LEU A 93 -12.45 -9.45 -0.82
N GLN A 94 -12.99 -9.12 -1.99
CA GLN A 94 -14.37 -9.39 -2.35
C GLN A 94 -14.64 -10.89 -2.47
N GLU A 95 -13.71 -11.67 -3.04
CA GLU A 95 -13.82 -13.13 -3.11
C GLU A 95 -13.87 -13.79 -1.73
N ARG A 96 -13.18 -13.21 -0.73
CA ARG A 96 -13.14 -13.69 0.66
C ARG A 96 -14.26 -13.13 1.54
N ASP A 97 -15.08 -12.23 1.00
CA ASP A 97 -16.05 -11.42 1.76
C ASP A 97 -15.40 -10.76 2.99
N ARG A 98 -14.32 -10.00 2.75
CA ARG A 98 -13.56 -9.29 3.77
C ARG A 98 -13.22 -7.86 3.36
N GLN A 99 -13.07 -6.99 4.34
CA GLN A 99 -12.44 -5.66 4.17
C GLN A 99 -11.14 -5.55 4.97
N ALA A 100 -10.34 -4.54 4.66
CA ALA A 100 -9.08 -4.29 5.36
C ALA A 100 -8.61 -2.85 5.15
N LYS A 101 -7.76 -2.37 6.06
CA LYS A 101 -6.82 -1.30 5.72
C LYS A 101 -5.71 -1.90 4.88
N CYS A 102 -5.37 -1.26 3.77
CA CYS A 102 -4.43 -1.80 2.81
C CYS A 102 -3.34 -0.77 2.45
N LEU A 103 -2.08 -1.17 2.63
CA LEU A 103 -0.92 -0.44 2.08
C LEU A 103 -0.27 -1.29 1.00
N VAL A 104 -0.21 -0.76 -0.22
CA VAL A 104 0.60 -1.33 -1.31
C VAL A 104 1.86 -0.50 -1.45
N LEU A 105 3.01 -1.15 -1.28
CA LEU A 105 4.31 -0.61 -1.63
C LEU A 105 4.72 -1.21 -2.97
N ARG A 106 4.97 -0.36 -3.96
CA ARG A 106 5.46 -0.78 -5.28
C ARG A 106 6.82 -0.16 -5.51
N GLU A 107 7.80 -0.99 -5.80
CA GLU A 107 9.05 -0.53 -6.37
C GLU A 107 9.06 -0.76 -7.87
N VAL A 108 9.44 0.28 -8.61
CA VAL A 108 9.77 0.20 -10.03
C VAL A 108 11.28 0.14 -10.11
N THR A 109 11.84 -1.02 -10.43
CA THR A 109 13.29 -1.18 -10.54
C THR A 109 13.79 -0.61 -11.87
N ASP A 110 15.11 -0.48 -12.00
CA ASP A 110 15.82 -0.14 -13.23
C ASP A 110 15.65 -1.20 -14.33
N ASP A 111 15.37 -2.46 -13.97
CA ASP A 111 15.02 -3.53 -14.92
C ASP A 111 13.69 -3.30 -15.66
N TYR A 112 12.84 -2.37 -15.20
CA TYR A 112 11.57 -2.04 -15.86
C TYR A 112 11.76 -1.01 -17.00
N TRP A 113 12.18 -1.51 -18.16
CA TRP A 113 12.53 -0.67 -19.32
C TRP A 113 11.40 -0.44 -20.34
N ALA A 114 10.30 -1.21 -20.28
CA ALA A 114 9.20 -1.11 -21.24
C ALA A 114 7.85 -0.76 -20.57
N PRO A 115 7.26 0.42 -20.84
CA PRO A 115 5.98 0.79 -20.26
C PRO A 115 4.82 0.01 -20.93
N VAL A 116 4.40 -1.10 -20.32
CA VAL A 116 3.29 -1.94 -20.80
C VAL A 116 1.90 -1.47 -20.33
N GLY A 117 1.81 -0.23 -19.82
CA GLY A 117 0.60 0.33 -19.22
C GLY A 117 0.36 -0.13 -17.77
N VAL A 118 -0.80 0.22 -17.21
CA VAL A 118 -1.12 -0.01 -15.78
C VAL A 118 -1.67 -1.40 -15.48
N TRP A 119 -1.99 -2.18 -16.52
CA TRP A 119 -2.47 -3.56 -16.37
C TRP A 119 -1.47 -4.42 -15.58
N GLN A 120 -0.16 -4.27 -15.84
CA GLN A 120 0.87 -5.01 -15.09
C GLN A 120 0.80 -4.75 -13.59
N VAL A 121 0.38 -3.55 -13.17
CA VAL A 121 0.29 -3.20 -11.75
C VAL A 121 -0.84 -3.97 -11.09
N ARG A 122 -1.97 -4.10 -11.79
CA ARG A 122 -3.10 -4.91 -11.31
C ARG A 122 -2.72 -6.37 -11.21
N GLU A 123 -2.08 -6.94 -12.23
CA GLU A 123 -1.67 -8.35 -12.21
C GLU A 123 -0.57 -8.61 -11.18
N GLY A 124 0.41 -7.72 -11.07
CA GLY A 124 1.47 -7.80 -10.07
C GLY A 124 0.89 -7.87 -8.65
N VAL A 125 -0.14 -7.08 -8.37
CA VAL A 125 -0.88 -7.15 -7.10
C VAL A 125 -1.75 -8.41 -6.99
N ARG A 126 -2.48 -8.81 -8.04
CA ARG A 126 -3.30 -10.04 -8.03
C ARG A 126 -2.44 -11.28 -7.74
N HIS A 127 -1.32 -11.42 -8.44
CA HIS A 127 -0.37 -12.52 -8.26
C HIS A 127 0.21 -12.55 -6.84
N ALA A 128 0.35 -11.40 -6.17
CA ALA A 128 0.76 -11.38 -4.76
C ALA A 128 -0.21 -12.15 -3.86
N PHE A 129 -1.50 -12.16 -4.18
CA PHE A 129 -2.53 -12.90 -3.42
C PHE A 129 -2.66 -14.38 -3.78
N GLU A 130 -1.91 -14.86 -4.78
CA GLU A 130 -1.85 -16.27 -5.17
C GLU A 130 -0.79 -17.05 -4.39
N GLY A 131 0.21 -16.36 -3.81
CA GLY A 131 1.26 -16.95 -2.98
C GLY A 131 0.88 -17.08 -1.50
N ASP A 132 1.81 -17.57 -0.69
CA ASP A 132 1.68 -17.54 0.77
C ASP A 132 1.95 -16.12 1.30
N HIS A 133 1.27 -15.77 2.39
CA HIS A 133 1.51 -14.52 3.12
C HIS A 133 2.20 -14.78 4.45
N GLY A 134 2.98 -13.80 4.89
CA GLY A 134 3.41 -13.71 6.29
C GLY A 134 2.31 -13.11 7.16
N GLU A 135 2.33 -13.42 8.45
CA GLU A 135 1.49 -12.76 9.45
C GLU A 135 2.35 -11.93 10.40
N ALA A 136 1.77 -10.86 10.93
CA ALA A 136 2.38 -10.03 11.96
C ALA A 136 1.36 -9.72 13.07
N GLU A 137 1.85 -9.39 14.27
CA GLU A 137 0.97 -9.00 15.38
C GLU A 137 0.30 -7.66 15.13
N THR A 138 1.05 -6.69 14.57
CA THR A 138 0.54 -5.35 14.27
C THR A 138 1.01 -4.86 12.91
N PHE A 139 0.34 -3.82 12.39
CA PHE A 139 0.76 -3.12 11.17
C PHE A 139 2.18 -2.54 11.31
N ARG A 140 2.58 -2.14 12.52
CA ARG A 140 3.94 -1.66 12.80
C ARG A 140 4.96 -2.79 12.65
N ASP A 141 4.65 -3.98 13.15
CA ASP A 141 5.57 -5.13 13.09
C ASP A 141 5.71 -5.62 11.64
N ALA A 142 4.60 -5.65 10.89
CA ALA A 142 4.61 -5.91 9.45
C ALA A 142 5.53 -4.93 8.71
N LEU A 143 5.40 -3.62 8.99
CA LEU A 143 6.25 -2.61 8.37
C LEU A 143 7.72 -2.80 8.75
N GLN A 144 8.01 -3.05 10.03
CA GLN A 144 9.37 -3.26 10.51
C GLN A 144 10.02 -4.50 9.89
N ALA A 145 9.26 -5.57 9.65
CA ALA A 145 9.74 -6.76 8.96
C ALA A 145 10.07 -6.50 7.48
N LEU A 146 9.36 -5.56 6.84
CA LEU A 146 9.59 -5.17 5.45
C LEU A 146 10.73 -4.17 5.27
N GLU A 147 11.03 -3.34 6.27
CA GLU A 147 12.05 -2.27 6.19
C GLU A 147 13.39 -2.71 5.56
N PRO A 148 13.97 -3.89 5.88
CA PRO A 148 15.23 -4.34 5.27
C PRO A 148 15.15 -4.64 3.77
N GLN A 149 13.95 -4.85 3.23
CA GLN A 149 13.72 -5.18 1.82
C GLN A 149 13.44 -3.94 0.97
N LEU A 150 13.07 -2.82 1.59
CA LEU A 150 12.70 -1.61 0.88
C LEU A 150 13.96 -0.84 0.45
N PRO A 151 13.97 -0.23 -0.75
CA PRO A 151 15.10 0.55 -1.24
C PRO A 151 15.24 1.93 -0.57
N ILE A 152 14.34 2.26 0.36
CA ILE A 152 14.21 3.59 0.96
C ILE A 152 14.19 3.50 2.49
N SER A 153 14.63 4.57 3.15
CA SER A 153 14.57 4.64 4.61
C SER A 153 13.13 4.70 5.13
N ARG A 154 12.91 4.17 6.33
CA ARG A 154 11.65 4.34 7.08
C ARG A 154 11.23 5.80 7.20
N THR A 155 12.19 6.72 7.37
CA THR A 155 11.93 8.16 7.45
C THR A 155 11.37 8.71 6.15
N ALA A 156 11.92 8.31 5.01
CA ALA A 156 11.43 8.71 3.69
C ALA A 156 10.02 8.17 3.44
N LEU A 157 9.79 6.89 3.74
CA LEU A 157 8.47 6.27 3.64
C LEU A 157 7.44 6.97 4.51
N ARG A 158 7.77 7.24 5.78
CA ARG A 158 6.88 7.95 6.73
C ARG A 158 6.50 9.34 6.23
N ARG A 159 7.42 10.08 5.62
CA ARG A 159 7.14 11.42 5.08
C ARG A 159 6.15 11.39 3.91
N LYS A 160 6.09 10.27 3.18
CA LYS A 160 5.24 10.14 1.98
C LYS A 160 3.92 9.41 2.23
N SER A 161 3.90 8.41 3.12
CA SER A 161 2.73 7.57 3.39
C SER A 161 1.85 8.10 4.52
N ASN A 162 0.56 8.17 4.26
CA ASN A 162 -0.48 8.58 5.20
C ASN A 162 -0.74 7.48 6.23
N LEU A 163 -0.84 6.21 5.80
CA LEU A 163 -1.01 5.08 6.72
C LEU A 163 0.18 4.92 7.66
N VAL A 164 1.41 5.07 7.14
CA VAL A 164 2.63 4.96 7.97
C VAL A 164 2.76 6.16 8.90
N ALA A 165 2.41 7.38 8.47
CA ALA A 165 2.40 8.56 9.34
C ALA A 165 1.35 8.44 10.47
N GLY A 166 0.16 7.89 10.17
CA GLY A 166 -0.93 7.74 11.13
C GLY A 166 -0.62 6.85 12.34
N LEU A 167 0.34 5.92 12.22
CA LEU A 167 0.81 5.07 13.32
C LEU A 167 1.38 5.87 14.50
N GLN A 168 1.93 7.07 14.26
CA GLN A 168 2.48 7.91 15.30
C GLN A 168 1.40 8.80 15.94
N THR A 169 0.48 9.35 15.14
CA THR A 169 -0.63 10.17 15.65
C THR A 169 -1.44 9.41 16.69
N ALA A 170 -1.76 8.14 16.41
CA ALA A 170 -2.46 7.27 17.35
C ALA A 170 -1.70 7.08 18.69
N LEU A 171 -0.36 7.02 18.66
CA LEU A 171 0.46 6.94 19.89
C LEU A 171 0.50 8.25 20.64
N THR A 172 0.65 9.38 19.94
CA THR A 172 0.69 10.71 20.58
C THR A 172 -0.67 11.08 21.19
N ASP A 173 -1.77 10.69 20.56
CA ASP A 173 -3.11 10.90 21.09
C ASP A 173 -3.36 10.04 22.33
N PHE A 174 -2.85 8.81 22.36
CA PHE A 174 -2.91 7.93 23.53
C PHE A 174 -2.07 8.45 24.71
N CYS A 175 -0.84 8.89 24.45
CA CYS A 175 0.01 9.50 25.50
C CYS A 175 -0.58 10.83 26.01
N GLY A 176 -1.13 11.66 25.12
CA GLY A 176 -1.75 12.93 25.50
C GLY A 176 -3.04 12.80 26.33
N GLN A 177 -3.77 11.68 26.20
CA GLN A 177 -4.91 11.36 27.06
C GLN A 177 -4.49 10.91 28.46
N LEU A 178 -3.37 10.18 28.60
CA LEU A 178 -2.84 9.76 29.91
C LEU A 178 -2.30 10.94 30.73
N ASP A 179 -1.71 11.95 30.07
CA ASP A 179 -1.22 13.16 30.74
C ASP A 179 -2.32 14.13 31.18
N ARG A 180 -3.53 14.03 30.62
CA ARG A 180 -4.72 14.82 31.04
C ARG A 180 -5.57 14.14 32.12
N ALA A 181 -5.26 12.90 32.45
CA ALA A 181 -5.94 12.12 33.49
C ALA A 181 -5.20 12.14 34.84
N ARG A 182 -4.18 13.00 34.98
CA ARG A 182 -3.48 13.32 36.23
C ARG A 182 -3.69 14.77 36.61
#